data_AF-A0A1C6Z1M1-F1
#
_entry.id   AF-A0A1C6Z1M1-F1
#
_cell.length_a   1.000
_cell.length_b   1.000
_cell.length_c   1.000
_cell.angle_alpha   90.00
_cell.angle_beta   90.00
_cell.angle_gamma   90.00
#
_symmetry.space_group_name_H-M   'P 1'
#
loop_
_entity.id
_entity.type
_entity.pdbx_description
1 polymer ?
#
loop_
_entity_poly.entity_id
_entity_poly.type
_entity_poly.pdbx_seq_one_letter_code
_entity_poly.pdbx_strand_id
1 'polypeptide(L)' 'MDVFCPKCQHEMAWRQGDYFCQHCQQTYQQRVECPDCGKPLQELKACGAVDYFCPNGHGMISKKRVVFSYAVKE' A
#
# COMPACT_ATOMS: atom_id res chain seq x y z
N MET A 1 -0.46 4.08 14.31
CA MET A 1 -0.40 2.86 13.48
C MET A 1 1.00 2.87 12.93
N ASP A 2 1.85 2.06 13.55
CA ASP A 2 3.29 2.15 13.37
C ASP A 2 3.65 1.33 12.14
N VAL A 3 4.37 1.94 11.21
CA VAL A 3 4.72 1.34 9.92
C VAL A 3 6.19 1.05 9.91
N PHE A 4 6.55 -0.21 9.71
CA PHE A 4 7.94 -0.67 9.77
C PHE A 4 8.51 -0.89 8.37
N CYS A 5 9.78 -0.55 8.20
CA CYS A 5 10.50 -0.75 6.97
C CYS A 5 10.64 -2.25 6.66
N PRO A 6 10.23 -2.73 5.47
CA PRO A 6 10.32 -4.15 5.14
C PRO A 6 11.77 -4.66 5.01
N LYS A 7 12.76 -3.76 4.91
CA LYS A 7 14.19 -4.13 4.86
C LYS A 7 14.84 -4.22 6.22
N CYS A 8 14.67 -3.22 7.08
CA CYS A 8 15.41 -3.10 8.35
C CYS A 8 14.51 -3.15 9.59
N GLN A 9 13.20 -3.30 9.43
CA GLN A 9 12.19 -3.35 10.49
C GLN A 9 12.17 -2.14 11.44
N HIS A 10 12.85 -1.04 11.10
CA HIS A 10 12.76 0.22 11.83
C HIS A 10 11.49 0.98 11.44
N GLU A 11 10.96 1.77 12.37
CA GLU A 11 9.80 2.62 12.13
C GLU A 11 10.08 3.63 11.00
N MET A 12 9.13 3.78 10.09
CA MET A 12 9.19 4.72 8.99
C MET A 12 8.37 5.98 9.31
N ALA A 13 8.91 7.13 8.93
CA ALA A 13 8.25 8.42 9.10
C ALA A 13 7.36 8.72 7.88
N TRP A 14 6.08 9.02 8.10
CA TRP A 14 5.23 9.56 7.04
C TRP A 14 5.70 10.95 6.62
N ARG A 15 6.00 11.14 5.33
CA ARG A 15 6.46 12.39 4.73
C ARG A 15 5.76 12.61 3.40
N GLN A 16 4.97 13.68 3.30
CA GLN A 16 4.38 14.18 2.04
C GLN A 16 3.61 13.13 1.21
N GLY A 17 2.96 12.15 1.85
CA GLY A 17 2.20 11.12 1.12
C GLY A 17 2.92 9.76 1.00
N ASP A 18 4.16 9.66 1.47
CA ASP A 18 4.97 8.44 1.43
C ASP A 18 5.57 8.13 2.80
N TYR A 19 6.13 6.94 2.96
CA TYR A 19 6.86 6.51 4.14
C TYR A 19 8.37 6.59 3.90
N PHE A 20 9.09 7.36 4.69
CA PHE A 20 10.54 7.48 4.61
C PHE A 20 11.21 6.71 5.75
N CYS A 21 12.06 5.75 5.39
CA CYS A 21 12.90 5.05 6.34
C CYS A 21 14.20 5.82 6.55
N GLN A 22 14.45 6.34 7.77
CA GLN A 22 15.66 7.10 8.06
C GLN A 22 16.93 6.24 8.04
N HIS A 23 16.83 4.96 8.44
CA HIS A 23 17.96 4.03 8.49
C HIS A 23 18.43 3.60 7.10
N CYS A 24 17.50 3.21 6.22
CA CYS A 24 17.82 2.86 4.84
C CYS A 24 17.96 4.07 3.91
N GLN A 25 17.58 5.26 4.38
CA GLN A 25 17.46 6.49 3.57
C GLN A 25 16.63 6.28 2.29
N GLN A 26 15.55 5.50 2.41
CA GLN A 26 14.72 5.09 1.28
C GLN A 26 13.28 5.54 1.50
N THR A 27 12.67 6.03 0.42
CA THR A 27 11.25 6.34 0.37
C THR A 27 10.47 5.10 -0.08
N TYR A 28 9.36 4.84 0.59
CA TYR A 28 8.44 3.75 0.34
C TYR A 28 7.05 4.32 0.07
N GLN A 29 6.43 3.86 -1.00
CA GLN A 29 5.04 4.14 -1.28
C GLN A 29 4.17 2.99 -0.75
N GLN A 30 3.09 3.34 -0.07
CA GLN A 30 2.08 2.35 0.31
C GLN A 30 1.37 1.86 -0.96
N ARG A 31 1.35 0.55 -1.14
CA ARG A 31 0.60 -0.15 -2.19
C ARG A 31 -0.52 -0.95 -1.56
N VAL A 32 -1.54 -1.20 -2.37
CA VAL A 32 -2.71 -1.98 -1.97
C VAL A 32 -2.78 -3.21 -2.87
N GLU A 33 -2.79 -4.38 -2.24
CA GLU A 33 -2.72 -5.67 -2.91
C GLU A 33 -3.95 -6.53 -2.63
N CYS A 34 -4.26 -7.39 -3.60
CA CYS A 34 -5.35 -8.34 -3.52
C CYS A 34 -4.99 -9.42 -2.50
N PRO A 35 -5.85 -9.70 -1.51
CA PRO A 35 -5.59 -10.77 -0.54
C PRO A 35 -5.57 -12.16 -1.20
N ASP A 36 -6.24 -12.33 -2.35
CA ASP A 36 -6.40 -13.62 -3.00
C ASP A 36 -5.27 -13.94 -4.01
N CYS A 37 -4.68 -12.94 -4.68
CA CYS A 37 -3.56 -13.17 -5.63
C CYS A 37 -2.27 -12.42 -5.33
N GLY A 38 -2.24 -11.55 -4.31
CA GLY A 38 -1.07 -10.74 -3.97
C GLY A 38 -0.66 -9.73 -5.05
N LYS A 39 -1.53 -9.44 -6.04
CA LYS A 39 -1.26 -8.46 -7.09
C LYS A 39 -1.79 -7.09 -6.71
N PRO A 40 -1.20 -5.98 -7.23
CA PRO A 40 -1.71 -4.64 -7.02
C PRO A 40 -3.18 -4.51 -7.41
N LEU A 41 -3.96 -3.86 -6.55
CA LEU A 41 -5.35 -3.48 -6.81
C LEU A 41 -5.41 -2.10 -7.46
N GLN A 42 -6.42 -1.89 -8.30
CA GLN A 42 -6.72 -0.59 -8.87
C GLN A 42 -7.64 0.20 -7.92
N GLU A 43 -7.22 1.41 -7.56
CA GLU A 43 -8.06 2.34 -6.80
C GLU A 43 -9.08 3.02 -7.72
N LEU A 44 -10.36 2.83 -7.42
CA LEU A 44 -11.47 3.48 -8.09
C LEU A 44 -12.03 4.54 -7.13
N LYS A 45 -11.96 5.81 -7.55
CA LYS A 45 -12.45 6.94 -6.75
C LYS A 45 -13.73 7.47 -7.39
N ALA A 46 -14.86 7.38 -6.68
CA ALA A 46 -16.15 7.84 -7.16
C ALA A 46 -16.94 8.50 -6.02
N CYS A 47 -17.53 9.68 -6.28
CA CYS A 47 -18.42 10.37 -5.35
C CYS A 47 -17.90 10.49 -3.89
N GLY A 48 -16.59 10.64 -3.71
CA GLY A 48 -15.95 10.76 -2.39
C GLY A 48 -15.60 9.43 -1.71
N ALA A 49 -15.96 8.29 -2.30
CA ALA A 49 -15.55 6.96 -1.86
C ALA A 49 -14.33 6.46 -2.66
N VAL A 50 -13.57 5.54 -2.04
CA VAL A 50 -12.47 4.80 -2.67
C VAL A 50 -12.76 3.31 -2.56
N ASP A 51 -12.89 2.67 -3.71
CA ASP A 51 -13.03 1.22 -3.86
C ASP A 51 -11.76 0.63 -4.48
N TYR A 52 -11.54 -0.67 -4.26
CA TYR A 52 -10.40 -1.39 -4.83
C TYR A 52 -10.91 -2.47 -5.78
N PHE A 53 -10.37 -2.52 -6.99
CA PHE A 53 -10.73 -3.53 -7.99
C PHE A 53 -9.51 -4.38 -8.34
N CYS A 54 -9.70 -5.70 -8.40
CA CYS A 54 -8.67 -6.62 -8.83
C CYS A 54 -8.76 -6.84 -10.35
N PRO A 55 -7.76 -6.40 -11.14
CA PRO A 55 -7.75 -6.61 -12.59
C PRO A 55 -7.55 -8.07 -12.99
N ASN A 56 -7.20 -8.95 -12.05
CA ASN A 56 -6.95 -10.38 -12.30
C ASN A 56 -8.21 -11.25 -12.18
N GLY A 57 -9.41 -10.65 -12.14
CA GLY A 57 -10.68 -11.40 -12.16
C GLY A 57 -11.31 -11.67 -10.80
N HIS A 58 -10.74 -11.16 -9.69
CA HIS A 58 -11.36 -11.26 -8.36
C HIS A 58 -12.40 -10.18 -8.06
N GLY A 59 -12.62 -9.24 -8.98
CA GLY A 59 -13.66 -8.22 -8.86
C GLY A 59 -13.35 -7.12 -7.85
N MET A 60 -14.38 -6.55 -7.23
CA MET A 60 -14.24 -5.50 -6.21
C MET A 60 -13.85 -6.09 -4.86
N ILE A 61 -12.79 -5.55 -4.27
CA ILE A 61 -12.25 -5.91 -2.97
C ILE A 61 -12.55 -4.77 -1.98
N SER A 62 -13.17 -5.12 -0.86
CA SER A 62 -13.42 -4.14 0.22
C SER A 62 -12.11 -3.64 0.81
N LYS A 63 -12.02 -2.34 1.13
CA LYS A 63 -10.91 -1.73 1.88
C LYS A 63 -10.55 -2.47 3.18
N LYS A 64 -11.49 -3.20 3.80
CA LYS A 64 -11.22 -4.01 5.01
C LYS A 64 -10.43 -5.28 4.74
N ARG A 65 -10.45 -5.78 3.50
CA ARG A 65 -9.82 -7.05 3.08
C ARG A 65 -8.51 -6.84 2.31
N VAL A 66 -8.24 -5.63 1.84
CA VAL A 66 -7.01 -5.37 1.10
C VAL A 66 -5.78 -5.55 1.98
N VAL A 67 -4.67 -5.92 1.36
CA VAL A 67 -3.37 -6.01 2.02
C VAL A 67 -2.58 -4.76 1.70
N PHE A 68 -2.07 -4.07 2.73
CA PHE A 68 -1.17 -2.94 2.55
C PHE A 68 0.28 -3.43 2.54
N SER A 69 1.02 -3.05 1.51
CA SER A 69 2.46 -3.31 1.42
C SER A 69 3.22 -2.02 1.12
N TYR A 70 4.52 -2.05 1.35
CA TYR A 70 5.38 -0.88 1.22
C TYR A 70 6.48 -1.21 0.22
N ALA A 71 6.38 -0.65 -0.98
CA ALA A 71 7.36 -0.83 -2.03
C ALA A 71 8.24 0.41 -2.12
N VAL A 72 9.51 0.22 -2.50
CA VAL A 72 10.42 1.33 -2.74
C VAL A 72 9.84 2.25 -3.81
N LYS A 73 9.80 3.55 -3.51
CA LYS A 73 9.46 4.60 -4.47
C LYS A 73 10.74 4.94 -5.24
N GLU A 74 10.72 4.67 -6.54
CA GLU A 74 11.80 4.99 -7.49
C GLU A 74 11.85 6.49 -7.78
#